data_AF-A0AAW8GPV2-F1
#
_entry.id   AF-A0AAW8GPV2-F1
#
_cell.length_a   1.000
_cell.length_b   1.000
_cell.length_c   1.000
_cell.angle_alpha   90.00
_cell.angle_beta   90.00
_cell.angle_gamma   90.00
#
_symmetry.space_group_name_H-M   'P 1'
#
loop_
_entity.id
_entity.type
_entity.pdbx_description
1 polymer ?
#
loop_
_entity_poly.entity_id
_entity_poly.type
_entity_poly.pdbx_seq_one_letter_code
_entity_poly.pdbx_strand_id
1 'polypeptide(L)'
;MEPNIVSKVLKKHFQGSYQAMGDLFGVSSQAVRKWEKSGEFPAKNGRTQQAHELTNLSYEVLTPTAFKSPTSFKSRLAEFMKLT
;
A
#
# COMPACT_ATOMS: atom_id res chain seq x y z
N MET A 1 -13.60 -2.41 -13.74
CA MET A 1 -12.84 -1.92 -12.57
C MET A 1 -11.39 -1.75 -13.01
N GLU A 2 -10.79 -0.59 -12.75
CA GLU A 2 -9.36 -0.45 -12.97
C GLU A 2 -8.57 -1.36 -12.02
N PRO A 3 -7.46 -2.00 -12.46
CA PRO A 3 -6.62 -2.78 -11.57
C PRO A 3 -5.99 -1.89 -10.51
N ASN A 4 -5.99 -2.34 -9.25
CA ASN A 4 -5.35 -1.62 -8.14
C ASN A 4 -3.82 -1.64 -8.26
N ILE A 5 -3.12 -0.88 -7.40
CA ILE A 5 -1.67 -0.72 -7.55
C ILE A 5 -0.91 -2.05 -7.41
N VAL A 6 -1.34 -2.94 -6.52
CA VAL A 6 -0.72 -4.26 -6.33
C VAL A 6 -0.94 -5.11 -7.58
N SER A 7 -2.13 -5.14 -8.16
CA SER A 7 -2.40 -5.84 -9.43
C SER A 7 -1.54 -5.30 -10.58
N LYS A 8 -1.35 -3.96 -10.65
CA LYS A 8 -0.47 -3.33 -11.65
C LYS A 8 0.97 -3.80 -11.50
N VAL A 9 1.49 -3.82 -10.26
CA VAL A 9 2.86 -4.30 -9.97
C VAL A 9 2.99 -5.80 -10.25
N LEU A 10 2.03 -6.60 -9.81
CA LEU A 10 2.00 -8.05 -10.02
C LEU A 10 2.07 -8.40 -11.52
N LYS A 11 1.26 -7.74 -12.35
CA LYS A 11 1.25 -7.95 -13.80
C LYS A 11 2.56 -7.48 -14.45
N LYS A 12 3.05 -6.29 -14.10
CA LYS A 12 4.21 -5.66 -14.74
C LYS A 12 5.54 -6.35 -14.40
N HIS A 13 5.75 -6.70 -13.14
CA HIS A 13 7.05 -7.18 -12.65
C HIS A 13 7.09 -8.71 -12.45
N PHE A 14 5.93 -9.37 -12.32
CA PHE A 14 5.86 -10.79 -11.97
C PHE A 14 4.95 -11.60 -12.90
N GLN A 15 4.49 -11.01 -14.01
CA GLN A 15 3.60 -11.67 -14.98
C GLN A 15 2.31 -12.25 -14.35
N GLY A 16 1.84 -11.68 -13.24
CA GLY A 16 0.68 -12.18 -12.51
C GLY A 16 0.98 -13.26 -11.46
N SER A 17 2.25 -13.64 -11.27
CA SER A 17 2.64 -14.70 -10.33
C SER A 17 2.71 -14.21 -8.89
N TYR A 18 1.74 -14.60 -8.06
CA TYR A 18 1.78 -14.35 -6.61
C TYR A 18 2.97 -15.02 -5.93
N GLN A 19 3.43 -16.16 -6.45
CA GLN A 19 4.54 -16.89 -5.88
C GLN A 19 5.85 -16.13 -6.09
N ALA A 20 6.14 -15.69 -7.32
CA ALA A 20 7.36 -14.95 -7.61
C ALA A 20 7.44 -13.61 -6.83
N MET A 21 6.30 -12.91 -6.69
CA MET A 21 6.23 -11.72 -5.86
C MET A 21 6.38 -12.05 -4.38
N GLY A 22 5.79 -13.15 -3.91
CA GLY A 22 5.97 -13.64 -2.55
C GLY A 22 7.44 -13.92 -2.24
N ASP A 23 8.13 -14.60 -3.14
CA ASP A 23 9.55 -14.96 -2.99
C ASP A 23 10.43 -13.70 -2.92
N LEU A 24 10.24 -12.71 -3.80
CA LEU A 24 11.00 -11.45 -3.73
C LEU A 24 10.75 -10.71 -2.42
N PHE A 25 9.50 -10.65 -1.97
CA PHE A 25 9.15 -10.00 -0.72
C PHE A 25 9.36 -10.92 0.50
N GLY A 26 9.86 -12.15 0.36
CA GLY A 26 9.99 -13.08 1.49
C GLY A 26 8.68 -13.27 2.28
N VAL A 27 7.55 -13.45 1.59
CA VAL A 27 6.22 -13.73 2.14
C VAL A 27 5.52 -14.85 1.36
N SER A 28 4.43 -15.39 1.90
CA SER A 28 3.62 -16.36 1.16
C SER A 28 2.82 -15.70 0.03
N SER A 29 2.51 -16.49 -1.01
CA SER A 29 1.63 -16.07 -2.11
C SER A 29 0.24 -15.63 -1.63
N GLN A 30 -0.25 -16.22 -0.53
CA GLN A 30 -1.51 -15.83 0.09
C GLN A 30 -1.45 -14.44 0.73
N ALA A 31 -0.29 -14.04 1.27
CA ALA A 31 -0.09 -12.67 1.76
C ALA A 31 -0.17 -11.67 0.60
N VAL A 32 0.48 -11.96 -0.53
CA VAL A 32 0.40 -11.11 -1.74
C VAL A 32 -1.04 -10.99 -2.23
N ARG A 33 -1.79 -12.10 -2.29
CA ARG A 33 -3.22 -12.07 -2.65
C ARG A 33 -4.05 -11.20 -1.68
N LYS A 34 -3.69 -11.17 -0.39
CA LYS A 34 -4.35 -10.28 0.59
C LYS A 34 -4.06 -8.82 0.29
N TRP A 35 -2.83 -8.48 -0.08
CA TRP A 35 -2.44 -7.11 -0.46
C TRP A 35 -3.16 -6.66 -1.73
N GLU A 36 -3.30 -7.56 -2.70
CA GLU A 36 -4.05 -7.28 -3.90
C GLU A 36 -5.53 -7.03 -3.61
N LYS A 37 -6.13 -7.81 -2.71
CA LYS A 37 -7.51 -7.57 -2.25
C LYS A 37 -7.67 -6.26 -1.49
N SER A 38 -6.69 -5.85 -0.67
CA SER A 38 -6.71 -4.54 -0.02
C SER A 38 -6.42 -3.40 -1.01
N GLY A 39 -5.82 -3.72 -2.15
CA GLY A 39 -5.50 -2.78 -3.21
C GLY A 39 -4.30 -1.89 -2.93
N GLU A 40 -3.45 -2.28 -1.98
CA GLU A 40 -2.29 -1.51 -1.54
C GLU A 40 -1.23 -2.40 -0.87
N PHE A 41 0.01 -1.93 -0.84
CA PHE A 41 1.10 -2.55 -0.11
C PHE A 41 0.99 -2.26 1.40
N PRO A 42 1.39 -3.19 2.28
CA PRO A 42 1.33 -2.95 3.72
C PRO A 42 2.34 -1.90 4.19
N ALA A 43 1.90 -0.97 5.04
CA ALA A 43 2.79 0.00 5.71
C ALA A 43 3.77 -0.62 6.73
N LYS A 44 3.63 -1.92 7.03
CA LYS A 44 4.38 -2.62 8.09
C LYS A 44 5.58 -3.35 7.51
N ASN A 45 6.60 -3.58 8.35
CA ASN A 45 7.75 -4.43 8.04
C ASN A 45 8.49 -4.04 6.74
N GLY A 46 8.54 -2.75 6.41
CA GLY A 46 9.26 -2.24 5.23
C GLY A 46 8.69 -2.64 3.87
N ARG A 47 7.45 -3.17 3.78
CA ARG A 47 6.90 -3.65 2.50
C ARG A 47 6.64 -2.53 1.49
N THR A 48 6.13 -1.39 1.95
CA THR A 48 6.00 -0.21 1.09
C THR A 48 7.35 0.30 0.59
N GLN A 49 8.40 0.24 1.43
CA GLN A 49 9.77 0.59 1.02
C GLN A 49 10.28 -0.31 -0.10
N GLN A 50 10.17 -1.63 0.07
CA GLN A 50 10.56 -2.61 -0.96
C GLN A 50 9.77 -2.40 -2.26
N ALA A 51 8.48 -2.10 -2.16
CA ALA A 51 7.66 -1.79 -3.32
C ALA A 51 8.07 -0.46 -4.00
N HIS A 52 8.47 0.55 -3.22
CA HIS A 52 9.03 1.79 -3.74
C HIS A 52 10.32 1.53 -4.50
N GLU A 53 11.25 0.77 -3.92
CA GLU A 53 12.52 0.40 -4.57
C GLU A 53 12.31 -0.38 -5.88
N LEU A 54 11.31 -1.27 -5.94
CA LEU A 54 10.98 -2.04 -7.14
C LEU A 54 10.35 -1.18 -8.26
N THR A 55 9.53 -0.19 -7.89
CA THR A 55 8.62 0.48 -8.84
C THR A 55 8.93 1.95 -9.09
N ASN A 56 9.73 2.55 -8.22
CA ASN A 56 9.99 3.99 -8.11
C ASN A 56 8.72 4.86 -7.90
N LEU A 57 7.63 4.27 -7.40
CA LEU A 57 6.36 4.97 -7.12
C LEU A 57 6.35 5.53 -5.70
N SER A 58 5.66 6.65 -5.48
CA SER A 58 5.58 7.25 -4.15
C SER A 58 4.83 6.37 -3.14
N TYR A 59 5.19 6.51 -1.87
CA TYR A 59 4.55 5.79 -0.76
C TYR A 59 3.04 6.04 -0.68
N GLU A 60 2.58 7.25 -1.04
CA GLU A 60 1.15 7.60 -1.08
C GLU A 60 0.37 6.80 -2.12
N VAL A 61 0.99 6.48 -3.25
CA VAL A 61 0.38 5.63 -4.29
C VAL A 61 0.39 4.16 -3.86
N LEU A 62 1.46 3.72 -3.21
CA LEU A 62 1.66 2.33 -2.81
C LEU A 62 0.85 1.93 -1.58
N THR A 63 0.62 2.87 -0.64
CA THR A 63 -0.07 2.65 0.64
C THR A 63 -0.93 3.86 1.01
N PRO A 64 -1.96 4.18 0.22
CA PRO A 64 -2.77 5.38 0.42
C PRO A 64 -3.47 5.45 1.78
N THR A 65 -3.84 4.31 2.38
CA THR A 65 -4.53 4.33 3.69
C THR A 65 -3.66 4.87 4.82
N ALA A 66 -2.33 4.71 4.75
CA ALA A 66 -1.42 5.23 5.76
C ALA A 66 -1.38 6.78 5.78
N PHE A 67 -1.75 7.42 4.67
CA PHE A 67 -1.74 8.89 4.54
C PHE A 67 -3.14 9.50 4.66
N LYS A 68 -4.19 8.67 4.85
CA LYS A 68 -5.55 9.18 5.08
C LYS A 68 -5.71 9.58 6.54
N SER A 69 -5.96 10.87 6.76
CA SER A 69 -6.39 11.34 8.09
C SER A 69 -7.71 10.68 8.51
N PRO A 70 -7.86 10.31 9.79
CA PRO A 70 -9.14 9.88 10.33
C PRO A 70 -10.21 10.95 10.11
N THR A 71 -11.43 10.53 9.78
CA THR A 71 -12.55 11.46 9.48
C THR A 71 -12.79 12.48 10.60
N SER A 72 -12.62 12.07 11.86
CA SER A 72 -12.81 12.91 13.04
C SER A 72 -11.63 13.84 13.36
N PHE A 73 -10.48 13.68 12.69
CA PHE A 73 -9.29 14.47 13.00
C PHE A 73 -9.47 15.94 12.60
N LYS A 74 -10.07 16.22 11.44
CA LYS A 74 -10.32 17.60 10.99
C LYS A 74 -11.17 18.38 12.00
N SER A 75 -12.22 17.75 12.54
CA SER A 75 -13.08 18.38 13.55
C SER A 75 -12.32 18.67 14.85
N ARG A 76 -11.55 17.68 15.36
CA ARG A 76 -10.72 17.86 16.57
C ARG A 76 -9.63 18.93 16.38
N LEU A 77 -9.03 19.01 15.19
CA LEU A 77 -8.03 20.02 14.86
C LEU A 77 -8.64 21.43 14.84
N ALA A 78 -9.83 21.58 14.24
CA ALA A 78 -10.53 22.85 14.21
C ALA A 78 -10.95 23.34 15.61
N GLU A 79 -11.28 22.42 16.51
CA GLU A 79 -11.56 22.73 17.92
C GLU A 79 -10.30 23.17 18.66
N PHE A 80 -9.19 22.44 18.50
CA PHE A 80 -7.89 22.81 19.08
C PHE A 80 -7.44 24.22 18.66
N MET A 81 -7.52 24.53 17.36
CA MET A 81 -7.10 25.82 16.80
C MET A 81 -7.95 27.02 17.27
N LYS A 82 -9.13 26.80 17.87
CA LYS A 82 -9.94 27.87 18.47
C LYS A 82 -9.54 28.17 19.93
N LEU A 83 -8.84 27.23 20.57
CA LEU A 83 -8.42 27.32 21.97
C LEU A 83 -7.01 27.92 22.12
N THR A 84 -6.26 28.02 21.02
CA THR A 84 -4.93 28.62 20.90
C THR A 84 -4.99 29.93 20.15
#